data_AF-A0A9J5XLR5-F1
#
_entry.id   AF-A0A9J5XLR5-F1
#
_cell.length_a   1.000
_cell.length_b   1.000
_cell.length_c   1.000
_cell.angle_alpha   90.00
_cell.angle_beta   90.00
_cell.angle_gamma   90.00
#
_symmetry.space_group_name_H-M   'P 1'
#
loop_
_entity.id
_entity.type
_entity.pdbx_description
1 polymer ?
#
loop_
_entity_poly.entity_id
_entity_poly.type
_entity_poly.pdbx_seq_one_letter_code
_entity_poly.pdbx_strand_id
1 'polypeptide(L)'
;VGIEKLLRILAAAGAEEIGTHHVKGKKFKVKESSVDEFESFVKEESSRGLKNLSTPICSAHQMGSCRMGIDPKISVVNPKGETWEVEDLLLVTQVFFQLPLV
;
A
#
# COMPACT_ATOMS: atom_id res chain seq x y z
N VAL A 1 -7.46 -10.12 0.47
CA VAL A 1 -8.57 -9.15 0.71
C VAL A 1 -8.52 -7.92 -0.20
N GLY A 2 -7.45 -7.13 -0.27
CA GLY A 2 -7.41 -5.93 -1.13
C GLY A 2 -7.38 -6.21 -2.64
N ILE A 3 -6.34 -6.91 -3.11
CA ILE A 3 -6.16 -7.22 -4.55
C ILE A 3 -7.34 -8.02 -5.10
N GLU A 4 -7.79 -9.06 -4.39
CA GLU A 4 -8.94 -9.88 -4.78
C GLU A 4 -10.18 -9.05 -5.12
N LYS A 5 -10.56 -8.10 -4.24
CA LYS A 5 -11.69 -7.21 -4.47
C LYS A 5 -11.47 -6.32 -5.70
N LEU A 6 -10.26 -5.79 -5.87
CA LEU A 6 -9.91 -4.97 -7.02
C LEU A 6 -10.10 -5.73 -8.35
N LEU A 7 -9.62 -6.97 -8.43
CA LEU A 7 -9.76 -7.81 -9.62
C LEU A 7 -11.24 -8.06 -9.96
N ARG A 8 -12.07 -8.35 -8.95
CA ARG A 8 -13.53 -8.53 -9.13
C ARG A 8 -14.23 -7.25 -9.58
N ILE A 9 -13.85 -6.09 -9.04
CA ILE A 9 -14.40 -4.80 -9.46
C ILE A 9 -14.04 -4.49 -10.91
N LEU A 10 -12.79 -4.72 -11.32
CA LEU A 10 -12.36 -4.51 -12.71
C LEU A 10 -13.12 -5.42 -13.68
N ALA A 11 -13.31 -6.69 -13.32
CA ALA A 11 -14.11 -7.62 -14.12
C ALA A 11 -15.58 -7.17 -14.22
N ALA A 12 -16.19 -6.79 -13.10
CA ALA A 12 -17.57 -6.30 -13.06
C ALA A 12 -17.76 -4.97 -13.82
N ALA A 13 -16.72 -4.14 -13.89
CA ALA A 13 -16.69 -2.92 -14.69
C ALA A 13 -16.56 -3.19 -16.21
N GLY A 14 -16.40 -4.45 -16.62
CA GLY A 14 -16.32 -4.84 -18.03
C GLY A 14 -14.93 -4.68 -18.65
N ALA A 15 -13.87 -4.76 -17.84
CA ALA A 15 -12.50 -4.75 -18.35
C ALA A 15 -12.30 -5.85 -19.41
N GLU A 16 -11.54 -5.55 -20.47
CA GLU A 16 -11.19 -6.53 -21.50
C GLU A 16 -10.11 -7.50 -20.99
N GLU A 17 -9.10 -6.94 -20.33
CA GLU A 17 -7.96 -7.65 -19.74
C GLU A 17 -7.67 -7.07 -18.35
N ILE A 18 -7.30 -7.94 -17.41
CA ILE A 18 -6.91 -7.58 -16.05
C ILE A 18 -5.52 -8.12 -15.77
N GLY A 19 -4.69 -7.32 -15.10
CA GLY A 19 -3.38 -7.74 -14.61
C GLY A 19 -3.07 -7.15 -13.24
N THR A 20 -1.95 -7.58 -12.66
CA THR A 20 -1.43 -7.05 -11.40
C THR A 20 -0.08 -6.38 -11.60
N HIS A 21 0.31 -5.52 -10.66
CA HIS A 21 1.64 -4.90 -10.64
C HIS A 21 2.72 -5.85 -10.11
N HIS A 22 2.39 -7.11 -9.82
CA HIS A 22 3.38 -8.07 -9.38
C HIS A 22 4.39 -8.32 -10.53
N VAL A 23 5.69 -8.41 -10.23
CA VAL A 23 6.76 -8.59 -11.24
C VAL A 23 6.60 -9.87 -12.09
N LYS A 24 5.86 -10.84 -11.55
CA LYS A 24 5.44 -12.09 -12.23
C LYS A 24 3.91 -12.20 -12.36
N GLY A 25 3.22 -11.07 -12.32
CA GLY A 25 1.76 -11.01 -12.41
C GLY A 25 1.28 -11.50 -13.78
N LYS A 26 0.20 -12.28 -13.78
CA LYS A 26 -0.44 -12.75 -15.01
C LYS A 26 -1.41 -11.70 -15.56
N LYS A 27 -1.66 -11.80 -16.86
CA LYS A 27 -2.77 -11.12 -17.54
C LYS A 27 -3.91 -12.12 -17.71
N PHE A 28 -5.14 -11.62 -17.58
CA PHE A 28 -6.36 -12.41 -17.69
C PHE A 28 -7.34 -11.72 -18.61
N LYS A 29 -7.80 -12.41 -19.65
CA LYS A 29 -8.78 -11.88 -20.60
C LYS A 29 -10.19 -12.19 -20.10
N VAL A 30 -10.94 -11.17 -19.73
CA VAL A 30 -12.19 -11.35 -18.98
C VAL A 30 -13.29 -11.99 -19.84
N LYS A 31 -13.39 -11.59 -21.12
CA LYS A 31 -14.47 -12.03 -22.02
C LYS A 31 -14.21 -13.39 -22.69
N GLU A 32 -12.96 -13.82 -22.70
CA GLU A 32 -12.52 -15.07 -23.37
C GLU A 32 -12.35 -16.23 -22.38
N SER A 33 -12.66 -16.04 -21.10
CA SER A 33 -12.39 -17.01 -20.03
C SER A 33 -13.64 -17.39 -19.26
N SER A 34 -13.62 -18.60 -18.71
CA SER A 34 -14.67 -19.15 -17.86
C SER A 34 -14.63 -18.57 -16.44
N VAL A 35 -15.72 -18.77 -15.70
CA VAL A 35 -15.81 -18.38 -14.29
C VAL A 35 -14.77 -19.12 -13.44
N ASP A 36 -14.54 -20.41 -13.68
CA ASP A 36 -13.56 -21.20 -12.91
C ASP A 36 -12.11 -20.74 -13.16
N GLU A 37 -11.79 -20.36 -14.39
CA GLU A 37 -10.50 -19.75 -14.73
C GLU A 37 -10.33 -18.40 -14.06
N PHE A 38 -11.40 -17.59 -14.00
CA PHE A 38 -11.37 -16.31 -13.29
C PHE A 38 -11.15 -16.50 -11.79
N GLU A 39 -11.87 -17.42 -11.15
CA GLU A 39 -11.69 -17.72 -9.72
C GLU A 39 -10.28 -18.23 -9.43
N SER A 40 -9.72 -19.07 -10.31
CA SER A 40 -8.34 -19.55 -10.21
C SER A 40 -7.32 -18.42 -10.32
N PHE A 41 -7.52 -17.51 -11.29
CA PHE A 41 -6.68 -16.33 -11.47
C PHE A 41 -6.75 -15.39 -10.25
N VAL A 42 -7.95 -15.09 -9.76
CA VAL A 42 -8.16 -14.26 -8.58
C VAL A 42 -7.46 -14.85 -7.36
N LYS A 43 -7.62 -16.16 -7.13
CA LYS A 43 -6.96 -16.86 -6.02
C LYS A 43 -5.44 -16.81 -6.13
N GLU A 44 -4.89 -17.12 -7.31
CA GLU A 44 -3.44 -17.12 -7.51
C GLU A 44 -2.86 -15.71 -7.31
N GLU A 45 -3.37 -14.72 -8.03
CA GLU A 45 -2.82 -13.36 -8.02
C GLU A 45 -2.99 -12.66 -6.67
N SER A 46 -4.11 -12.86 -5.99
CA SER A 46 -4.35 -12.25 -4.67
C SER A 46 -3.56 -12.91 -3.53
N SER A 47 -3.04 -14.12 -3.74
CA SER A 47 -2.18 -14.82 -2.78
C SER A 47 -0.71 -14.40 -2.83
N ARG A 48 -0.31 -13.64 -3.86
CA ARG A 48 1.08 -13.21 -4.03
C ARG A 48 1.50 -12.25 -2.92
N GLY A 49 2.70 -12.46 -2.39
CA GLY A 49 3.26 -11.60 -1.34
C GLY A 49 3.62 -10.21 -1.86
N LEU A 50 3.49 -9.20 -1.01
CA LEU A 50 3.80 -7.78 -1.28
C LEU A 50 5.23 -7.39 -0.84
N LYS A 51 6.09 -8.37 -0.55
CA LYS A 51 7.42 -8.16 0.02
C LYS A 51 8.50 -8.12 -1.06
N ASN A 52 9.72 -7.76 -0.69
CA ASN A 52 10.91 -7.87 -1.56
C ASN A 52 10.77 -7.12 -2.89
N LEU A 53 10.02 -6.00 -2.90
CA LEU A 53 9.78 -5.19 -4.10
C LEU A 53 9.05 -5.94 -5.23
N SER A 54 8.42 -7.09 -4.94
CA SER A 54 7.77 -7.93 -5.95
C SER A 54 6.45 -7.35 -6.45
N THR A 55 5.82 -6.46 -5.70
CA THR A 55 4.60 -5.74 -6.07
C THR A 55 4.81 -4.27 -5.72
N PRO A 56 5.26 -3.43 -6.66
CA PRO A 56 5.42 -2.01 -6.40
C PRO A 56 4.07 -1.41 -6.04
N ILE A 57 3.94 -0.92 -4.81
CA ILE A 57 2.79 -0.15 -4.36
C ILE A 57 3.18 1.32 -4.45
N CYS A 58 2.81 1.96 -5.55
CA CYS A 58 3.12 3.35 -5.80
C CYS A 58 2.11 4.26 -5.09
N SER A 59 2.24 4.39 -3.77
CA SER A 59 1.55 5.45 -3.02
C SER A 59 2.49 6.63 -2.81
N ALA A 60 2.13 7.83 -3.28
CA ALA A 60 2.87 9.06 -2.99
C ALA A 60 2.60 9.62 -1.57
N HIS A 61 2.11 8.78 -0.65
CA HIS A 61 1.78 9.12 0.74
C HIS A 61 2.72 8.40 1.72
N GLN A 62 4.02 8.38 1.44
CA GLN A 62 5.00 7.82 2.39
C GLN A 62 5.15 8.79 3.58
N MET A 63 4.72 8.36 4.76
CA MET A 63 4.70 9.16 6.00
C MET A 63 5.47 8.42 7.10
N GLY A 64 5.96 9.15 8.10
CA GLY A 64 6.47 8.56 9.34
C GLY A 64 7.99 8.55 9.52
N SER A 65 8.78 9.18 8.64
CA SER A 65 10.23 9.34 8.84
C SER A 65 10.58 10.38 9.92
N CYS A 66 9.71 11.35 10.20
CA CYS A 66 9.83 12.27 11.34
C CYS A 66 8.63 12.10 12.28
N ARG A 67 8.65 10.97 12.99
CA ARG A 67 7.55 10.55 13.85
C ARG A 67 7.31 11.55 14.98
N MET A 68 6.07 12.02 15.13
CA MET A 68 5.62 12.81 16.28
C MET A 68 5.20 11.91 17.44
N GLY A 69 5.57 12.24 18.68
CA GLY A 69 5.20 11.44 19.84
C GLY A 69 5.42 12.15 21.17
N ILE A 70 5.13 11.44 22.26
CA ILE A 70 5.24 11.95 23.64
C ILE A 70 6.52 11.50 24.36
N ASP A 71 7.34 10.68 23.72
CA ASP A 71 8.56 10.10 24.30
C ASP A 71 9.72 10.21 23.28
N PRO A 72 10.85 10.86 23.66
CA PRO A 72 12.03 11.02 22.80
C PRO A 72 12.65 9.69 22.36
N LYS A 73 12.43 8.59 23.09
CA LYS A 73 12.99 7.28 22.72
C LYS A 73 12.30 6.66 21.50
N ILE A 74 11.10 7.12 21.17
CA ILE A 74 10.27 6.53 20.11
C ILE A 74 9.77 7.57 19.11
N SER A 75 10.19 8.84 19.21
CA SER A 75 9.73 9.92 18.34
C SER A 75 10.83 10.94 18.04
N VAL A 76 10.73 11.58 16.88
CA VAL A 76 11.67 12.60 16.41
C VAL A 76 11.27 13.99 16.92
N VAL A 77 9.97 14.23 17.08
CA VAL A 77 9.43 15.50 17.56
C VAL A 77 8.36 15.30 18.62
N ASN A 78 8.22 16.29 19.51
CA ASN A 78 7.14 16.36 20.49
C ASN A 78 5.77 16.65 19.80
N PRO A 79 4.64 16.63 20.53
CA PRO A 79 3.31 16.88 19.94
C PRO A 79 3.11 18.29 19.35
N LYS A 80 4.05 19.22 19.60
CA LYS A 80 4.07 20.56 19.01
C LYS A 80 4.94 20.64 17.74
N GLY A 81 5.63 19.55 17.38
CA GLY A 81 6.51 19.49 16.20
C GLY A 81 7.97 19.89 16.46
N GLU A 82 8.35 20.13 17.72
CA GLU A 82 9.72 20.54 18.09
C GLU A 82 10.61 19.32 18.29
N THR A 83 11.87 19.42 17.87
CA THR A 83 12.88 18.38 18.17
C THR A 83 13.13 18.25 19.66
N TRP A 84 13.55 17.07 20.11
CA TRP A 84 13.89 16.82 21.51
C TRP A 84 15.26 17.39 21.90
N GLU A 85 16.17 17.54 20.94
CA GLU A 85 17.58 17.86 21.17
C GLU A 85 17.91 19.35 20.98
N VAL A 86 17.12 20.07 20.17
CA VAL A 86 17.38 21.47 19.81
C VAL A 86 16.13 22.31 20.09
N GLU A 87 16.29 23.36 20.90
CA GLU A 87 15.23 24.34 21.15
C GLU A 87 14.92 25.16 19.88
N ASP A 88 13.65 25.51 19.70
CA ASP A 88 13.12 26.30 18.57
C ASP A 88 13.35 25.71 17.16
N LEU A 89 13.75 24.44 17.05
CA LEU A 89 13.84 23.73 15.77
C LEU A 89 12.57 22.92 15.49
N LEU A 90 11.82 23.39 14.49
CA LEU A 90 10.57 22.78 14.03
C LEU A 90 10.74 22.22 12.63
N LEU A 91 10.46 20.93 12.50
CA LEU A 91 10.30 20.28 11.21
C LEU A 91 8.88 20.61 10.79
N VAL A 92 8.63 20.97 9.53
CA VAL A 92 7.25 21.08 9.02
C VAL A 92 7.14 20.42 7.65
N THR A 93 6.76 19.14 7.60
CA THR A 93 6.49 18.40 6.35
C THR A 93 5.31 17.43 6.54
N GLN A 94 4.85 16.78 5.46
CA GLN A 94 3.74 15.82 5.56
C GLN A 94 4.06 14.65 6.51
N VAL A 95 5.33 14.29 6.72
CA VAL A 95 5.75 13.05 7.38
C VAL A 95 5.43 12.89 8.88
N PHE A 96 4.75 13.85 9.54
CA PHE A 96 4.39 13.75 10.98
C PHE A 96 3.33 12.70 11.29
N PHE A 97 2.56 12.26 10.30
CA PHE A 97 1.39 11.44 10.57
C PHE A 97 1.79 10.01 10.98
N GLN A 98 1.51 9.69 12.25
CA GLN A 98 1.56 8.34 12.78
C GLN A 98 0.38 7.56 12.21
N LEU A 99 0.60 6.65 11.26
CA LEU A 99 -0.39 5.59 11.03
C LEU A 99 -0.38 4.65 12.26
N PRO A 100 -1.54 4.33 12.85
CA PRO A 100 -1.60 3.31 13.89
C PRO A 100 -1.11 1.99 13.29
N LEU A 101 -0.19 1.33 13.99
CA LEU A 101 0.17 -0.05 13.71
C LEU A 101 -1.09 -0.89 13.97
N VAL A 102 -1.74 -1.33 12.89
CA VAL A 102 -2.69 -2.43 12.92
C VAL A 102 -1.94 -3.75 13.00
#